data_AF-G7WF98-F1
#
_entry.id   AF-G7WF98-F1
#
_cell.length_a   1.000
_cell.length_b   1.000
_cell.length_c   1.000
_cell.angle_alpha   90.00
_cell.angle_beta   90.00
_cell.angle_gamma   90.00
#
_symmetry.space_group_name_H-M   'P 1'
#
loop_
_entity.id
_entity.type
_entity.pdbx_description
1 polymer ?
#
loop_
_entity_poly.entity_id
_entity_poly.type
_entity_poly.pdbx_seq_one_letter_code
_entity_poly.pdbx_strand_id
1 'polypeptide(L)' 'MELNFQRNLGALDRGIRVVISLVLFGLAAMGFITGWIATITNILGLFNLLEAAIGY' A
#
# COMPACT_ATOMS: atom_id res chain seq x y z
N MET A 1 -5.26 28.70 -1.16
CA MET A 1 -4.79 27.86 -2.28
C MET A 1 -3.86 26.74 -1.82
N GLU A 2 -3.02 26.92 -0.81
CA GLU A 2 -2.14 25.86 -0.25
C GLU A 2 -2.87 24.66 0.36
N LEU A 3 -3.98 24.88 1.09
CA LEU A 3 -4.75 23.80 1.72
C LEU A 3 -5.28 22.74 0.73
N ASN A 4 -5.65 23.15 -0.49
CA ASN A 4 -6.09 22.21 -1.53
C ASN A 4 -4.93 21.38 -2.08
N PHE A 5 -3.72 21.96 -2.20
CA PHE A 5 -2.53 21.22 -2.63
C PHE A 5 -2.10 20.19 -1.59
N GLN A 6 -2.06 20.56 -0.30
CA GLN A 6 -1.72 19.63 0.77
C GLN A 6 -2.71 18.47 0.89
N ARG A 7 -4.02 18.73 0.76
CA ARG A 7 -5.04 17.67 0.72
C ARG A 7 -4.85 16.73 -0.46
N ASN A 8 -4.48 17.28 -1.62
CA ASN A 8 -4.28 16.48 -2.83
C ASN A 8 -2.99 15.63 -2.74
N LEU A 9 -1.93 16.16 -2.13
CA LEU A 9 -0.72 15.38 -1.84
C LEU A 9 -1.01 14.23 -0.86
N GLY A 10 -1.77 14.49 0.21
CA GLY A 10 -2.17 13.45 1.15
C GLY A 10 -3.04 12.36 0.52
N ALA A 11 -3.97 12.74 -0.35
CA ALA A 11 -4.78 11.78 -1.10
C ALA A 11 -3.93 10.96 -2.10
N LEU A 12 -2.94 11.59 -2.74
CA LEU A 12 -2.04 10.94 -3.69
C LEU A 12 -1.09 9.96 -2.99
N ASP A 13 -0.54 10.30 -1.82
CA ASP A 13 0.28 9.38 -1.00
C ASP A 13 -0.53 8.14 -0.58
N ARG A 14 -1.76 8.33 -0.07
CA ARG A 14 -2.67 7.22 0.28
C ARG A 14 -2.96 6.35 -0.95
N GLY A 15 -3.23 6.97 -2.10
CA GLY A 15 -3.45 6.26 -3.36
C GLY A 15 -2.27 5.38 -3.76
N ILE A 16 -1.05 5.92 -3.69
CA ILE A 16 0.18 5.16 -4.00
C ILE A 16 0.35 3.97 -3.04
N ARG A 17 0.15 4.17 -1.73
CA ARG A 17 0.25 3.06 -0.75
C ARG A 17 -0.76 1.95 -0.99
N VAL A 18 -2.00 2.29 -1.34
CA VAL A 18 -3.02 1.29 -1.72
C VAL A 18 -2.60 0.52 -2.97
N VAL A 19 -2.09 1.20 -4.00
CA VAL A 19 -1.60 0.56 -5.22
C VAL A 19 -0.43 -0.39 -4.93
N ILE A 20 0.54 0.04 -4.13
CA ILE A 20 1.68 -0.82 -3.72
C ILE A 20 1.15 -2.05 -2.97
N SER A 21 0.22 -1.87 -2.05
CA SER A 21 -0.39 -2.97 -1.29
C SER A 21 -1.08 -3.98 -2.21
N LEU A 22 -1.86 -3.51 -3.18
CA LEU A 22 -2.53 -4.35 -4.17
C LEU A 22 -1.54 -5.15 -5.02
N VAL A 23 -0.42 -4.54 -5.43
CA VAL A 23 0.63 -5.23 -6.18
C VAL A 23 1.27 -6.33 -5.32
N LEU A 24 1.63 -6.03 -4.08
CA LEU A 24 2.25 -7.00 -3.17
C LEU A 24 1.32 -8.20 -2.92
N PHE A 25 0.06 -7.93 -2.59
CA PHE A 25 -0.94 -8.99 -2.42
C PHE A 25 -1.21 -9.75 -3.71
N GLY A 26 -1.28 -9.06 -4.85
CA GLY A 26 -1.47 -9.68 -6.16
C GLY A 26 -0.35 -10.64 -6.52
N LEU A 27 0.91 -10.23 -6.34
CA LEU A 27 2.07 -11.07 -6.61
C LEU A 27 2.11 -12.31 -5.71
N ALA A 28 1.75 -12.18 -4.43
CA ALA A 28 1.64 -13.30 -3.52
C ALA A 28 0.46 -14.23 -3.89
N ALA A 29 -0.70 -13.68 -4.24
CA ALA A 29 -1.89 -14.44 -4.60
C ALA A 29 -1.75 -15.20 -5.94
N MET A 30 -1.02 -14.63 -6.90
CA MET A 30 -0.69 -15.27 -8.18
C MET A 30 0.39 -16.35 -8.05
N GLY A 31 1.01 -16.49 -6.87
CA GLY A 31 2.08 -17.47 -6.64
C GLY A 31 3.42 -17.08 -7.27
N PHE A 32 3.61 -15.83 -7.70
CA PHE A 32 4.92 -15.34 -8.16
C PHE A 32 5.94 -15.28 -7.02
N ILE A 33 5.47 -15.10 -5.78
CA ILE A 33 6.27 -15.10 -4.58
C ILE A 33 5.77 -16.25 -3.70
N THR A 34 6.68 -17.14 -3.29
CA THR A 34 6.35 -18.35 -2.53
C THR A 34 7.19 -18.48 -1.25
N GLY A 35 6.75 -19.37 -0.35
CA GLY A 35 7.46 -19.65 0.90
C GLY A 35 7.41 -18.49 1.88
N TRP A 36 8.45 -18.37 2.71
CA TRP A 36 8.52 -17.34 3.76
C TRP A 36 8.51 -15.90 3.20
N ILE A 37 8.97 -15.71 1.96
CA ILE A 37 8.97 -14.40 1.30
C ILE A 37 7.53 -13.93 1.04
N ALA A 38 6.61 -14.83 0.67
CA ALA A 38 5.20 -14.50 0.46
C ALA A 38 4.55 -13.96 1.74
N THR A 39 4.92 -14.53 2.89
CA THR A 39 4.46 -14.06 4.21
C THR A 39 4.95 -12.64 4.47
N ILE A 40 6.23 -12.34 4.21
CA ILE A 40 6.78 -10.99 4.40
C ILE A 40 6.10 -9.99 3.44
N THR A 41 5.94 -10.36 2.17
CA THR A 41 5.24 -9.54 1.17
C THR A 41 3.82 -9.20 1.62
N ASN A 42 3.08 -10.17 2.14
CA ASN A 42 1.73 -9.94 2.68
C ASN A 42 1.74 -9.05 3.92
N ILE A 43 2.70 -9.22 4.84
CA ILE A 43 2.84 -8.36 6.02
C ILE A 43 3.14 -6.91 5.59
N LEU A 44 4.05 -6.69 4.65
CA LEU A 44 4.39 -5.37 4.12
C LEU A 44 3.21 -4.73 3.37
N GLY A 45 2.45 -5.51 2.62
CA GLY A 45 1.21 -5.05 1.98
C GLY A 45 0.18 -4.60 3.02
N LEU A 46 0.05 -5.35 4.12
CA LEU A 46 -0.87 -5.00 5.21
C LEU A 46 -0.49 -3.67 5.88
N PHE A 47 0.80 -3.47 6.17
CA PHE A 47 1.27 -2.21 6.76
C PHE A 47 1.05 -1.01 5.85
N ASN A 48 1.34 -1.13 4.55
CA ASN A 48 1.07 -0.05 3.60
C ASN A 48 -0.43 0.29 3.55
N LEU A 49 -1.30 -0.71 3.60
CA LEU A 49 -2.75 -0.51 3.58
C LEU A 49 -3.25 0.15 4.87
N LEU A 50 -2.71 -0.26 6.02
CA LEU A 50 -3.00 0.37 7.31
C LEU A 50 -2.55 1.82 7.35
N GLU A 51 -1.35 2.13 6.85
CA GLU A 51 -0.86 3.51 6.78
C GLU A 51 -1.72 4.37 5.84
N ALA A 52 -2.18 3.80 4.71
CA ALA A 52 -3.09 4.49 3.81
C ALA A 52 -4.47 4.77 4.45
N ALA A 53 -4.97 3.84 5.27
CA ALA A 53 -6.28 3.93 5.92
C ALA A 53 -6.28 4.82 7.16
N ILE A 54 -5.27 4.66 8.02
CA ILE A 54 -5.11 5.43 9.26
C ILE A 54 -4.68 6.85 8.94
N GLY A 55 -4.00 7.05 7.80
CA GLY A 55 -3.83 8.31 7.10
C GLY A 55 -3.76 9.50 8.05
N TYR A 56 -2.56 9.79 8.55
CA TYR A 56 -2.25 11.09 9.14
C TYR A 56 -2.85 12.23 8.29
#